data_AF-A0A920BEI3-F1
#
_entry.id   AF-A0A920BEI3-F1
#
_cell.length_a   1.000
_cell.length_b   1.000
_cell.length_c   1.000
_cell.angle_alpha   90.00
_cell.angle_beta   90.00
_cell.angle_gamma   90.00
#
_symmetry.space_group_name_H-M   'P 1'
#
loop_
_entity.id
_entity.type
_entity.pdbx_description
1 polymer ?
#
loop_
_entity_poly.entity_id
_entity_poly.type
_entity_poly.pdbx_seq_one_letter_code
_entity_poly.pdbx_strand_id
1 'polypeptide(L)'
;MQQKNSSTQLLNSTLNLHPALSGKALVKAHQSLQPGRKAERVEALREESRDLLKESLNHAESPEHQIRVRIDAVQVETQLKEDDWLEQAGDHYGEALELVEDQPALRKRLPELNFYMGEAYLAARAFADASGHYARVLELNQSFTREADRQQSLVQKIVRAQPGSPYAKEVALVAEISRADLSALLIEEFQLENLYMRGAKVDASGKKFKSPVKKIQNQPNRENG
;
A
#
# COMPACT_ATOMS: atom_id res chain seq x y z
N MET A 1 -35.28 -21.68 -36.27
CA MET A 1 -33.89 -22.01 -35.88
C MET A 1 -33.11 -20.74 -35.50
N GLN A 2 -33.72 -19.81 -34.75
CA GLN A 2 -33.17 -18.45 -34.50
C GLN A 2 -33.04 -18.06 -33.03
N GLN A 3 -33.31 -18.98 -32.10
CA GLN A 3 -33.33 -18.67 -30.66
C GLN A 3 -32.05 -19.07 -29.91
N LYS A 4 -31.17 -19.87 -30.53
CA LYS A 4 -29.93 -20.35 -29.88
C LYS A 4 -28.77 -19.35 -29.94
N ASN A 5 -28.72 -18.42 -30.89
CA ASN A 5 -27.63 -17.43 -30.98
C ASN A 5 -27.79 -16.26 -30.00
N SER A 6 -29.02 -15.88 -29.64
CA SER A 6 -29.26 -14.77 -28.70
C SER A 6 -28.87 -15.14 -27.27
N SER A 7 -29.07 -16.38 -26.84
CA SER A 7 -28.67 -16.83 -25.49
C SER A 7 -27.16 -16.89 -25.32
N THR A 8 -26.40 -17.25 -26.36
CA THR A 8 -24.92 -17.27 -26.32
C THR A 8 -24.33 -15.86 -26.39
N GLN A 9 -24.96 -14.95 -27.14
CA GLN A 9 -24.63 -13.51 -27.11
C GLN A 9 -24.94 -12.88 -25.75
N LEU A 10 -26.08 -13.22 -25.14
CA LEU A 10 -26.48 -12.74 -23.82
C LEU A 10 -25.61 -13.34 -22.70
N LEU A 11 -25.16 -14.60 -22.83
CA LEU A 11 -24.21 -15.22 -21.92
C LEU A 11 -22.81 -14.63 -22.06
N ASN A 12 -22.34 -14.33 -23.28
CA ASN A 12 -21.06 -13.64 -23.48
C ASN A 12 -21.12 -12.16 -23.04
N SER A 13 -22.26 -11.48 -23.20
CA SER A 13 -22.43 -10.11 -22.71
C SER A 13 -22.62 -10.02 -21.19
N THR A 14 -23.15 -11.06 -20.56
CA THR A 14 -23.23 -11.14 -19.08
C THR A 14 -21.94 -11.63 -18.45
N LEU A 15 -21.12 -12.40 -19.17
CA LEU A 15 -19.76 -12.80 -18.76
C LEU A 15 -18.74 -11.66 -18.97
N ASN A 16 -18.99 -10.75 -19.91
CA ASN A 16 -18.22 -9.52 -20.15
C ASN A 16 -18.81 -8.31 -19.40
N LEU A 17 -19.17 -8.50 -18.13
CA LEU A 17 -19.40 -7.35 -17.26
C LEU A 17 -18.01 -6.78 -16.90
N HIS A 18 -17.61 -5.66 -17.50
CA HIS A 18 -16.27 -5.07 -17.30
C HIS A 18 -15.88 -4.85 -15.82
N PRO A 19 -16.80 -4.41 -14.93
CA PRO A 19 -16.55 -4.45 -13.48
C PRO A 19 -16.20 -5.82 -12.89
N ALA A 20 -16.68 -6.92 -13.48
CA ALA A 20 -16.31 -8.27 -13.06
C ALA A 20 -14.90 -8.65 -13.53
N LEU A 21 -14.45 -8.17 -14.69
CA LEU A 21 -13.08 -8.34 -15.17
C LEU A 21 -12.09 -7.59 -14.27
N SER A 22 -12.39 -6.33 -13.90
CA SER A 22 -11.57 -5.56 -12.96
C SER A 22 -11.55 -6.19 -11.56
N GLY A 23 -12.69 -6.70 -11.08
CA GLY A 23 -12.76 -7.47 -9.84
C GLY A 23 -11.94 -8.75 -9.89
N LYS A 24 -11.95 -9.47 -11.03
CA LYS A 24 -11.11 -10.66 -11.24
C LYS A 24 -9.62 -10.30 -11.29
N ALA A 25 -9.25 -9.19 -11.91
CA ALA A 25 -7.88 -8.67 -11.89
C ALA A 25 -7.39 -8.49 -10.44
N LEU A 26 -8.18 -7.80 -9.60
CA LEU A 26 -7.85 -7.62 -8.18
C LEU A 26 -7.65 -8.95 -7.44
N VAL A 27 -8.50 -9.95 -7.70
CA VAL A 27 -8.32 -11.30 -7.12
C VAL A 27 -7.00 -11.93 -7.57
N LYS A 28 -6.60 -11.77 -8.83
CA LYS A 28 -5.33 -12.29 -9.36
C LYS A 28 -4.13 -11.59 -8.73
N ALA A 29 -4.19 -10.26 -8.60
CA ALA A 29 -3.19 -9.48 -7.88
C ALA A 29 -3.04 -9.96 -6.42
N HIS A 30 -4.15 -10.22 -5.71
CA HIS A 30 -4.12 -10.82 -4.37
C HIS A 30 -3.54 -12.23 -4.34
N GLN A 31 -3.92 -13.09 -5.28
CA GLN A 31 -3.37 -14.44 -5.38
C GLN A 31 -1.86 -14.43 -5.62
N SER A 32 -1.34 -13.44 -6.37
CA SER A 32 0.09 -13.31 -6.67
C SER A 32 0.95 -13.04 -5.42
N LEU A 33 0.41 -12.35 -4.41
CA LEU A 33 1.14 -12.05 -3.16
C LEU A 33 1.01 -13.15 -2.09
N GLN A 34 0.31 -14.25 -2.36
CA GLN A 34 0.17 -15.32 -1.37
C GLN A 34 1.52 -16.05 -1.18
N PRO A 35 1.94 -16.28 0.08
CA PRO A 35 3.20 -16.94 0.37
C PRO A 35 3.22 -18.40 -0.12
N GLY A 36 4.41 -18.90 -0.43
CA GLY A 36 4.62 -20.31 -0.81
C GLY A 36 4.32 -20.65 -2.26
N ARG A 37 4.02 -19.66 -3.12
CA ARG A 37 3.87 -19.88 -4.57
C ARG A 37 5.22 -19.87 -5.28
N LYS A 38 5.33 -20.67 -6.35
CA LYS A 38 6.49 -20.65 -7.25
C LYS A 38 6.54 -19.33 -8.02
N ALA A 39 7.74 -18.84 -8.32
CA ALA A 39 7.96 -17.57 -9.00
C ALA A 39 7.22 -17.50 -10.36
N GLU A 40 7.23 -18.58 -11.15
CA GLU A 40 6.55 -18.63 -12.44
C GLU A 40 5.03 -18.48 -12.28
N ARG A 41 4.46 -19.04 -11.20
CA ARG A 41 3.03 -18.89 -10.92
C ARG A 41 2.69 -17.49 -10.44
N VAL A 42 3.57 -16.87 -9.65
CA VAL A 42 3.39 -15.47 -9.22
C VAL A 42 3.36 -14.58 -10.45
N GLU A 43 4.32 -14.71 -11.36
CA GLU A 43 4.39 -13.87 -12.56
C GLU A 43 3.19 -14.07 -13.48
N ALA A 44 2.78 -15.32 -13.73
CA ALA A 44 1.58 -15.60 -14.52
C ALA A 44 0.31 -14.97 -13.91
N LEU A 45 0.20 -14.93 -12.57
CA LEU A 45 -0.94 -14.28 -11.91
C LEU A 45 -0.91 -12.76 -12.04
N ARG A 46 0.28 -12.14 -12.02
CA ARG A 46 0.46 -10.70 -12.24
C ARG A 46 0.12 -10.32 -13.68
N GLU A 47 0.62 -11.08 -14.65
CA GLU A 47 0.28 -10.93 -16.07
C GLU A 47 -1.22 -11.08 -16.31
N GLU A 48 -1.84 -12.16 -15.81
CA GLU A 48 -3.30 -12.35 -15.87
C GLU A 48 -4.06 -11.15 -15.26
N SER A 49 -3.56 -10.58 -14.15
CA SER A 49 -4.16 -9.41 -13.51
C SER A 49 -4.11 -8.17 -14.41
N ARG A 50 -2.95 -7.89 -15.00
CA ARG A 50 -2.74 -6.72 -15.87
C ARG A 50 -3.60 -6.80 -17.13
N ASP A 51 -3.65 -7.97 -17.77
CA ASP A 51 -4.45 -8.18 -18.97
C ASP A 51 -5.94 -7.97 -18.72
N LEU A 52 -6.46 -8.55 -17.64
CA LEU A 52 -7.86 -8.39 -17.24
C LEU A 52 -8.19 -6.94 -16.88
N LEU A 53 -7.28 -6.25 -16.17
CA LEU A 53 -7.47 -4.84 -15.85
C LEU A 53 -7.52 -4.02 -17.13
N LYS A 54 -6.53 -4.16 -18.02
CA LYS A 54 -6.47 -3.45 -19.29
C LYS A 54 -7.71 -3.69 -20.15
N GLU A 55 -8.17 -4.93 -20.26
CA GLU A 55 -9.41 -5.28 -20.95
C GLU A 55 -10.61 -4.56 -20.33
N SER A 56 -10.73 -4.56 -19.00
CA SER A 56 -11.81 -3.87 -18.30
C SER A 56 -11.81 -2.35 -18.51
N LEU A 57 -10.64 -1.71 -18.50
CA LEU A 57 -10.49 -0.26 -18.71
C LEU A 57 -10.91 0.14 -20.14
N ASN A 58 -10.55 -0.67 -21.14
CA ASN A 58 -10.84 -0.39 -22.56
C ASN A 58 -12.31 -0.52 -22.94
N HIS A 59 -13.08 -1.33 -22.20
CA HIS A 59 -14.42 -1.71 -22.58
C HIS A 59 -15.51 -1.27 -21.57
N ALA A 60 -15.15 -0.55 -20.52
CA ALA A 60 -16.13 0.06 -19.62
C ALA A 60 -16.92 1.18 -20.34
N GLU A 61 -18.14 0.87 -20.78
CA GLU A 61 -18.97 1.79 -21.58
C GLU A 61 -19.74 2.82 -20.75
N SER A 62 -20.26 2.42 -19.59
CA SER A 62 -21.07 3.30 -18.76
C SER A 62 -20.17 4.04 -17.75
N PRO A 63 -20.49 5.29 -17.39
CA PRO A 63 -19.74 6.04 -16.40
C PRO A 63 -19.68 5.37 -15.02
N GLU A 64 -20.75 4.67 -14.64
CA GLU A 64 -20.80 3.87 -13.41
C GLU A 64 -19.84 2.66 -13.49
N HIS A 65 -19.67 2.05 -14.67
CA HIS A 65 -18.67 1.00 -14.86
C HIS A 65 -17.26 1.57 -14.91
N GLN A 66 -17.05 2.70 -15.59
CA GLN A 66 -15.74 3.35 -15.73
C GLN A 66 -15.18 3.71 -14.35
N ILE A 67 -15.95 4.43 -13.52
CA ILE A 67 -15.47 4.79 -12.18
C ILE A 67 -15.18 3.55 -11.32
N ARG A 68 -16.00 2.50 -11.45
CA ARG A 68 -15.78 1.25 -10.71
C ARG A 68 -14.49 0.56 -11.13
N VAL A 69 -14.24 0.49 -12.43
CA VAL A 69 -13.03 -0.12 -12.99
C VAL A 69 -11.79 0.70 -12.61
N ARG A 70 -11.87 2.04 -12.58
CA ARG A 70 -10.77 2.90 -12.11
C ARG A 70 -10.47 2.73 -10.61
N ILE A 71 -11.49 2.60 -9.76
CA ILE A 71 -11.30 2.27 -8.33
C ILE A 71 -10.59 0.92 -8.16
N ASP A 72 -10.93 -0.08 -8.98
CA ASP A 72 -10.24 -1.37 -8.97
C ASP A 72 -8.81 -1.26 -9.48
N ALA A 73 -8.57 -0.40 -10.48
CA ALA A 73 -7.23 -0.13 -10.99
C ALA A 73 -6.31 0.42 -9.89
N VAL A 74 -6.75 1.42 -9.13
CA VAL A 74 -6.01 1.94 -7.95
C VAL A 74 -5.58 0.81 -7.01
N GLN A 75 -6.49 -0.12 -6.72
CA GLN A 75 -6.20 -1.27 -5.85
C GLN A 75 -5.24 -2.27 -6.48
N VAL A 76 -5.41 -2.58 -7.77
CA VAL A 76 -4.53 -3.50 -8.50
C VAL A 76 -3.11 -2.95 -8.53
N GLU A 77 -2.92 -1.68 -8.90
CA GLU A 77 -1.60 -1.05 -8.91
C GLU A 77 -0.95 -1.06 -7.51
N THR A 78 -1.73 -0.71 -6.48
CA THR A 78 -1.28 -0.75 -5.08
C THR A 78 -0.88 -2.16 -4.62
N GLN A 79 -1.55 -3.18 -5.14
CA GLN A 79 -1.30 -4.58 -4.79
C GLN A 79 -0.11 -5.15 -5.55
N LEU A 80 0.04 -4.83 -6.84
CA LEU A 80 1.13 -5.34 -7.66
C LEU A 80 2.45 -4.66 -7.33
N LYS A 81 2.41 -3.34 -7.06
CA LYS A 81 3.57 -2.48 -6.80
C LYS A 81 4.70 -2.67 -7.83
N GLU A 82 4.32 -2.74 -9.09
CA GLU A 82 5.27 -2.73 -10.20
C GLU A 82 5.90 -1.33 -10.35
N ASP A 83 6.74 -1.13 -11.37
CA ASP A 83 7.37 0.17 -11.59
C ASP A 83 6.30 1.26 -11.77
N ASP A 84 6.55 2.43 -11.18
CA ASP A 84 5.67 3.61 -11.21
C ASP A 84 4.23 3.38 -10.68
N TRP A 85 3.99 2.29 -9.93
CA TRP A 85 2.66 1.91 -9.45
C TRP A 85 1.88 3.02 -8.73
N LEU A 86 2.55 3.87 -7.96
CA LEU A 86 1.88 4.95 -7.22
C LEU A 86 1.45 6.08 -8.15
N GLU A 87 2.23 6.35 -9.20
CA GLU A 87 1.88 7.30 -10.26
C GLU A 87 0.67 6.77 -11.04
N GLN A 88 0.70 5.50 -11.46
CA GLN A 88 -0.42 4.86 -12.16
C GLN A 88 -1.71 4.82 -11.32
N ALA A 89 -1.60 4.53 -10.02
CA ALA A 89 -2.73 4.65 -9.08
C ALA A 89 -3.24 6.10 -9.00
N GLY A 90 -2.34 7.08 -8.99
CA GLY A 90 -2.66 8.51 -9.03
C GLY A 90 -3.40 8.92 -10.30
N ASP A 91 -2.97 8.43 -11.47
CA ASP A 91 -3.61 8.70 -12.76
C ASP A 91 -5.05 8.16 -12.78
N HIS A 92 -5.25 6.91 -12.37
CA HIS A 92 -6.59 6.32 -12.27
C HIS A 92 -7.49 7.05 -11.25
N TYR A 93 -6.91 7.55 -10.16
CA TYR A 93 -7.62 8.39 -9.21
C TYR A 93 -8.03 9.72 -9.84
N GLY A 94 -7.14 10.38 -10.58
CA GLY A 94 -7.41 11.63 -11.29
C GLY A 94 -8.53 11.48 -12.32
N GLU A 95 -8.44 10.47 -13.19
CA GLU A 95 -9.48 10.18 -14.19
C GLU A 95 -10.83 9.85 -13.52
N ALA A 96 -10.82 9.18 -12.36
CA ALA A 96 -12.04 8.92 -11.60
C ALA A 96 -12.64 10.20 -11.00
N LEU A 97 -11.83 11.19 -10.62
CA LEU A 97 -12.32 12.50 -10.19
C LEU A 97 -12.94 13.28 -11.36
N GLU A 98 -12.30 13.28 -12.53
CA GLU A 98 -12.85 13.92 -13.75
C GLU A 98 -14.24 13.34 -14.08
N LEU A 99 -14.41 12.02 -14.01
CA LEU A 99 -15.72 11.38 -14.19
C LEU A 99 -16.77 11.87 -13.17
N VAL A 100 -16.37 12.12 -11.92
CA VAL A 100 -17.27 12.62 -10.87
C VAL A 100 -17.65 14.08 -11.10
N GLU A 101 -16.71 14.89 -11.61
CA GLU A 101 -16.97 16.28 -12.00
C GLU A 101 -17.98 16.34 -13.14
N ASP A 102 -17.78 15.54 -14.18
CA ASP A 102 -18.69 15.43 -15.33
C ASP A 102 -20.05 14.85 -14.93
N GLN A 103 -20.07 13.93 -13.96
CA GLN A 103 -21.28 13.22 -13.54
C GLN A 103 -21.45 13.23 -12.02
N PRO A 104 -22.07 14.28 -11.46
CA PRO A 104 -22.23 14.45 -10.02
C PRO A 104 -22.94 13.30 -9.30
N ALA A 105 -23.74 12.49 -10.00
CA ALA A 105 -24.37 11.29 -9.44
C ALA A 105 -23.34 10.23 -8.97
N LEU A 106 -22.11 10.26 -9.53
CA LEU A 106 -21.01 9.39 -9.14
C LEU A 106 -20.32 9.82 -7.84
N ARG A 107 -20.66 10.99 -7.26
CA ARG A 107 -20.08 11.46 -5.98
C ARG A 107 -20.21 10.46 -4.84
N LYS A 108 -21.24 9.61 -4.87
CA LYS A 108 -21.42 8.49 -3.92
C LYS A 108 -20.23 7.50 -3.89
N ARG A 109 -19.36 7.51 -4.90
CA ARG A 109 -18.15 6.68 -5.02
C ARG A 109 -16.90 7.33 -4.43
N LEU A 110 -16.92 8.64 -4.17
CA LEU A 110 -15.77 9.37 -3.62
C LEU A 110 -15.25 8.82 -2.29
N PRO A 111 -16.08 8.33 -1.34
CA PRO A 111 -15.54 7.75 -0.11
C PRO A 111 -14.71 6.50 -0.38
N GLU A 112 -15.18 5.62 -1.26
CA GLU A 112 -14.47 4.41 -1.69
C GLU A 112 -13.17 4.76 -2.44
N LEU A 113 -13.25 5.67 -3.41
CA LEU A 113 -12.09 6.13 -4.18
C LEU A 113 -11.01 6.76 -3.29
N ASN A 114 -11.39 7.66 -2.37
CA ASN A 114 -10.45 8.27 -1.43
C ASN A 114 -9.88 7.27 -0.45
N PHE A 115 -10.68 6.30 0.02
CA PHE A 115 -10.18 5.27 0.92
C PHE A 115 -9.05 4.47 0.26
N TYR A 116 -9.25 3.96 -0.95
CA TYR A 116 -8.23 3.17 -1.64
C TYR A 116 -7.01 3.98 -2.08
N MET A 117 -7.16 5.25 -2.42
CA MET A 117 -6.00 6.12 -2.63
C MET A 117 -5.24 6.38 -1.32
N GLY A 118 -5.95 6.47 -0.19
CA GLY A 118 -5.34 6.50 1.14
C GLY A 118 -4.51 5.23 1.42
N GLU A 119 -5.05 4.05 1.09
CA GLU A 119 -4.31 2.78 1.20
C GLU A 119 -3.08 2.76 0.27
N ALA A 120 -3.17 3.32 -0.94
CA ALA A 120 -2.03 3.45 -1.86
C ALA A 120 -0.90 4.30 -1.24
N TYR A 121 -1.21 5.49 -0.73
CA TYR A 121 -0.22 6.32 -0.05
C TYR A 121 0.32 5.68 1.24
N LEU A 122 -0.52 4.97 2.00
CA LEU A 122 -0.10 4.22 3.18
C LEU A 122 0.92 3.13 2.78
N ALA A 123 0.63 2.41 1.71
CA ALA A 123 1.48 1.37 1.13
C ALA A 123 2.81 1.92 0.58
N ALA A 124 2.84 3.19 0.18
CA ALA A 124 4.04 3.95 -0.19
C ALA A 124 4.77 4.59 1.01
N ARG A 125 4.25 4.44 2.23
CA ARG A 125 4.75 5.09 3.46
C ARG A 125 4.71 6.63 3.38
N ALA A 126 3.82 7.17 2.55
CA ALA A 126 3.52 8.59 2.40
C ALA A 126 2.39 8.99 3.37
N PHE A 127 2.71 8.98 4.67
CA PHE A 127 1.71 9.07 5.74
C PHE A 127 0.88 10.36 5.73
N ALA A 128 1.48 11.50 5.37
CA ALA A 128 0.74 12.75 5.31
C ALA A 128 -0.34 12.73 4.22
N ASP A 129 0.00 12.22 3.04
CA ASP A 129 -0.91 12.10 1.90
C ASP A 129 -2.03 11.09 2.20
N ALA A 130 -1.67 9.92 2.77
CA ALA A 130 -2.64 8.94 3.24
C ALA A 130 -3.64 9.57 4.23
N SER A 131 -3.13 10.36 5.18
CA SER A 131 -3.97 11.05 6.17
C SER A 131 -4.96 12.03 5.53
N GLY A 132 -4.52 12.76 4.50
CA GLY A 132 -5.38 13.67 3.74
C GLY A 132 -6.51 12.94 3.04
N HIS A 133 -6.24 11.78 2.45
CA HIS A 133 -7.27 10.97 1.81
C HIS A 133 -8.28 10.38 2.81
N TYR A 134 -7.82 9.82 3.94
CA TYR A 134 -8.75 9.34 4.96
C TYR A 134 -9.59 10.47 5.56
N ALA A 135 -9.03 11.67 5.76
CA ALA A 135 -9.80 12.83 6.21
C ALA A 135 -10.96 13.16 5.25
N ARG A 136 -10.73 13.14 3.93
CA ARG A 136 -11.79 13.33 2.92
C ARG A 136 -12.88 12.27 3.03
N VAL A 137 -12.54 11.00 3.29
CA VAL A 137 -13.54 9.94 3.51
C VAL A 137 -14.43 10.26 4.72
N LEU A 138 -13.81 10.69 5.83
CA LEU A 138 -14.53 11.05 7.06
C LEU A 138 -15.41 12.28 6.88
N GLU A 139 -14.95 13.28 6.14
CA GLU A 139 -15.72 14.48 5.80
C GLU A 139 -16.97 14.15 4.97
N LEU A 140 -16.87 13.18 4.05
CA LEU A 140 -18.01 12.72 3.25
C LEU A 140 -19.04 11.97 4.11
N ASN A 141 -18.62 11.34 5.22
CA ASN A 141 -19.47 10.65 6.21
C ASN A 141 -20.48 9.66 5.58
N GLN A 142 -19.97 8.80 4.70
CA GLN A 142 -20.74 7.78 3.96
C GLN A 142 -20.11 6.39 4.14
N SER A 143 -19.99 5.59 3.08
CA SER A 143 -19.26 4.33 3.09
C SER A 143 -17.79 4.51 3.48
N PHE A 144 -17.15 3.46 3.98
CA PHE A 144 -15.74 3.43 4.41
C PHE A 144 -15.38 4.33 5.61
N THR A 145 -16.33 5.06 6.21
CA THR A 145 -16.06 5.95 7.36
C THR A 145 -15.37 5.21 8.52
N ARG A 146 -15.82 4.00 8.86
CA ARG A 146 -15.22 3.21 9.97
C ARG A 146 -13.82 2.73 9.65
N GLU A 147 -13.59 2.30 8.41
CA GLU A 147 -12.30 1.84 7.92
C GLU A 147 -11.31 3.00 7.90
N ALA A 148 -11.73 4.14 7.33
CA ALA A 148 -10.94 5.35 7.27
C ALA A 148 -10.62 5.90 8.66
N ASP A 149 -11.54 5.86 9.63
CA ASP A 149 -11.29 6.33 11.00
C ASP A 149 -10.18 5.52 11.69
N ARG A 150 -10.21 4.19 11.51
CA ARG A 150 -9.15 3.30 12.02
C ARG A 150 -7.79 3.65 11.41
N GLN A 151 -7.73 3.77 10.08
CA GLN A 151 -6.47 4.07 9.38
C GLN A 151 -5.97 5.48 9.70
N GLN A 152 -6.87 6.45 9.77
CA GLN A 152 -6.54 7.83 10.13
C GLN A 152 -5.97 7.93 11.54
N SER A 153 -6.54 7.18 12.49
CA SER A 153 -6.04 7.11 13.86
C SER A 153 -4.63 6.54 13.94
N LEU A 154 -4.30 5.54 13.12
CA LEU A 154 -2.95 4.99 13.00
C LEU A 154 -2.00 6.02 12.37
N VAL A 155 -2.35 6.50 11.18
CA VAL A 155 -1.50 7.39 10.37
C VAL A 155 -1.21 8.70 11.09
N GLN A 156 -2.18 9.31 11.76
CA GLN A 156 -1.92 10.53 12.54
C GLN A 156 -0.92 10.32 13.68
N LYS A 157 -0.87 9.14 14.31
CA LYS A 157 0.16 8.84 15.32
C LYS A 157 1.54 8.78 14.67
N ILE A 158 1.64 8.16 13.50
CA ILE A 158 2.89 8.05 12.74
C ILE A 158 3.36 9.45 12.29
N VAL A 159 2.47 10.27 11.73
CA VAL A 159 2.79 11.64 11.31
C VAL A 159 3.27 12.49 12.49
N ARG A 160 2.65 12.36 13.67
CA ARG A 160 3.10 13.06 14.90
C ARG A 160 4.45 12.55 15.41
N ALA A 161 4.76 11.27 15.21
CA ALA A 161 6.05 10.68 15.58
C ALA A 161 7.19 11.10 14.63
N GLN A 162 6.86 11.52 13.40
CA GLN A 162 7.81 12.00 12.38
C GLN A 162 9.02 11.06 12.18
N PRO A 163 8.80 9.78 11.80
CA PRO A 163 9.90 8.84 11.59
C PRO A 163 10.88 9.36 10.52
N GLY A 164 12.15 9.51 10.90
CA GLY A 164 13.18 10.07 10.03
C GLY A 164 13.80 9.07 9.06
N SER A 165 13.94 7.81 9.48
CA SER A 165 14.58 6.76 8.69
C SER A 165 13.57 5.90 7.89
N PRO A 166 13.97 5.33 6.72
CA PRO A 166 13.13 4.38 5.99
C PRO A 166 12.71 3.17 6.83
N TYR A 167 13.60 2.71 7.73
CA TYR A 167 13.32 1.62 8.64
C TYR A 167 12.27 2.00 9.69
N ALA A 168 12.33 3.20 10.28
CA ALA A 168 11.29 3.65 11.20
C ALA A 168 9.93 3.78 10.52
N LYS A 169 9.87 4.18 9.25
CA LYS A 169 8.63 4.18 8.46
C LYS A 169 8.07 2.77 8.26
N GLU A 170 8.92 1.75 8.14
CA GLU A 170 8.49 0.35 8.07
C GLU A 170 7.92 -0.14 9.39
N VAL A 171 8.68 0.08 10.46
CA VAL A 171 8.33 -0.36 11.81
C VAL A 171 7.08 0.36 12.33
N ALA A 172 6.81 1.59 11.87
CA ALA A 172 5.60 2.32 12.21
C ALA A 172 4.29 1.61 11.77
N LEU A 173 4.36 0.67 10.82
CA LEU A 173 3.21 -0.06 10.28
C LEU A 173 3.01 -1.45 10.89
N VAL A 174 3.97 -1.96 11.67
CA VAL A 174 3.84 -3.29 12.29
C VAL A 174 3.08 -3.19 13.62
N ALA A 175 2.27 -4.19 13.92
CA ALA A 175 1.45 -4.21 15.14
C ALA A 175 2.29 -4.36 16.42
N GLU A 176 3.39 -5.10 16.33
CA GLU A 176 4.30 -5.40 17.44
C GLU A 176 5.75 -5.30 16.96
N ILE A 177 6.63 -4.79 17.82
CA ILE A 177 8.06 -4.65 17.53
C ILE A 177 8.87 -5.56 18.46
N SER A 178 9.93 -6.15 17.94
CA SER A 178 10.87 -6.92 18.73
C SER A 178 11.87 -6.00 19.46
N ARG A 179 12.63 -6.57 20.40
CA ARG A 179 13.77 -5.88 21.03
C ARG A 179 14.85 -5.50 20.02
N ALA A 180 14.98 -6.27 18.94
CA ALA A 180 15.91 -5.97 17.86
C ALA A 180 15.44 -4.74 17.09
N ASP A 181 14.14 -4.67 16.76
CA ASP A 181 13.57 -3.52 16.05
C ASP A 181 13.69 -2.23 16.88
N LEU A 182 13.39 -2.30 18.18
CA LEU A 182 13.61 -1.16 19.08
C LEU A 182 15.08 -0.72 19.10
N SER A 183 16.02 -1.66 19.12
CA SER A 183 17.45 -1.34 19.12
C SER A 183 17.88 -0.67 17.82
N ALA A 184 17.38 -1.16 16.68
CA ALA A 184 17.63 -0.57 15.36
C ALA A 184 17.03 0.84 15.26
N LEU A 185 15.80 1.06 15.72
CA LEU A 185 15.18 2.39 15.80
C LEU A 185 16.02 3.37 16.62
N LEU A 186 16.54 2.95 17.78
CA LEU A 186 17.39 3.81 18.62
C LEU A 186 18.69 4.21 17.92
N ILE A 187 19.28 3.31 17.12
CA ILE A 187 20.51 3.59 16.37
C ILE A 187 20.25 4.60 15.26
N GLU A 188 19.21 4.35 14.45
CA GLU A 188 18.84 5.14 13.27
C GLU A 188 18.33 6.54 13.67
N GLU A 189 17.34 6.62 14.56
CA GLU A 189 16.64 7.87 14.88
C GLU A 189 17.45 8.81 15.79
N PHE A 190 18.23 8.28 16.73
CA PHE A 190 19.15 9.12 17.53
C PHE A 190 20.46 9.42 16.80
N GLN A 191 20.64 8.93 15.57
CA GLN A 191 21.86 9.08 14.80
C GLN A 191 23.09 8.73 15.65
N LEU A 192 23.01 7.62 16.41
CA LEU A 192 24.02 7.29 17.42
C LEU A 192 25.40 7.17 16.79
N GLU A 193 25.50 6.75 15.54
CA GLU A 193 26.75 6.76 14.77
C GLU A 193 27.39 8.16 14.72
N ASN A 194 26.60 9.19 14.37
CA ASN A 194 27.06 10.58 14.35
C ASN A 194 27.42 11.09 15.75
N LEU A 195 26.73 10.62 16.79
CA LEU A 195 27.05 10.95 18.18
C LEU A 195 28.32 10.24 18.66
N TYR A 196 28.55 8.98 18.29
CA TYR A 196 29.79 8.25 18.61
C TYR A 196 31.00 8.90 17.93
N MET A 197 30.86 9.27 16.65
CA MET A 197 31.91 9.99 15.92
C MET A 197 32.21 11.38 16.53
N ARG A 198 31.20 12.06 17.07
CA ARG A 198 31.36 13.33 17.79
C ARG A 198 31.92 13.15 19.21
N GLY A 199 31.43 12.17 19.98
CA GLY A 199 31.85 11.86 21.34
C GLY A 199 33.22 11.19 21.46
N ALA A 200 33.80 10.74 20.34
CA ALA A 200 35.21 10.41 20.22
C ALA A 200 36.11 11.66 20.31
N LYS A 201 35.56 12.86 20.12
CA LYS A 201 36.22 14.13 20.43
C LYS A 201 35.92 14.51 21.88
N VAL A 202 36.93 15.06 22.54
CA VAL A 202 36.93 15.44 23.96
C VAL A 202 35.71 16.32 24.24
N ASP A 203 34.94 15.99 25.27
CA ASP A 203 33.80 16.82 25.67
C ASP A 203 34.26 18.18 26.25
N ALA A 204 33.32 19.10 26.49
CA ALA A 204 33.62 20.41 27.06
C ALA A 204 34.29 20.36 28.45
N SER A 205 34.30 19.19 29.11
CA SER A 205 34.96 18.94 30.39
C SER A 205 36.36 18.33 30.27
N GLY A 206 36.88 18.16 29.05
CA GLY A 206 38.20 17.56 28.83
C GLY A 206 38.21 16.04 28.88
N LYS A 207 37.05 15.37 28.98
CA LYS A 207 36.96 13.92 29.13
C LYS A 207 36.53 13.27 27.82
N LYS A 208 37.14 12.13 27.49
CA LYS A 208 36.69 11.26 26.39
C LYS A 208 35.67 10.27 26.94
N PHE A 209 34.60 10.05 26.18
CA PHE A 209 33.67 8.96 26.45
C PHE A 209 34.45 7.62 26.51
N LYS A 210 34.31 6.90 27.62
CA LYS A 210 34.87 5.55 27.78
C LYS A 210 33.73 4.56 27.65
N SER A 211 33.66 3.86 26.52
CA SER A 211 32.72 2.77 26.34
C SER A 211 32.97 1.69 27.41
N PRO A 212 31.93 1.18 28.10
CA PRO A 212 32.06 0.02 28.96
C PRO A 212 32.25 -1.22 28.09
N VAL A 213 33.48 -1.47 27.65
CA VAL A 213 33.83 -2.68 26.89
C VAL A 213 33.71 -3.88 27.83
N LYS A 214 32.55 -4.54 27.87
CA LYS A 214 32.50 -5.96 28.16
C LYS A 214 32.73 -6.68 26.84
N LYS A 215 33.93 -7.23 26.64
CA LYS A 215 34.22 -8.13 25.52
C LYS A 215 33.17 -9.24 25.54
N ILE A 216 32.26 -9.26 24.57
CA ILE A 216 31.42 -10.43 24.32
C ILE A 216 32.37 -11.47 23.74
N GLN A 217 32.97 -12.27 24.63
CA GLN A 217 33.73 -13.44 24.23
C GLN A 217 32.71 -14.51 23.85
N ASN A 218 32.48 -14.70 22.55
CA ASN A 218 31.93 -15.95 22.06
C ASN A 218 32.99 -17.02 22.34
N GLN A 219 32.87 -17.72 23.47
CA GLN A 219 33.62 -18.95 23.66
C GLN A 219 33.06 -19.98 22.68
N PRO A 220 33.87 -20.53 21.76
CA PRO A 220 33.44 -21.68 20.98
C PRO A 220 33.23 -22.84 21.95
N ASN A 221 32.04 -23.46 21.91
CA ASN A 221 31.79 -24.75 22.52
C ASN A 221 32.93 -25.70 22.12
N ARG A 222 33.76 -26.10 23.08
CA ARG A 222 34.63 -27.24 22.89
C ARG A 222 33.80 -28.48 23.13
N GLU A 223 33.56 -29.17 22.03
CA GLU A 223 33.18 -30.58 21.97
C GLU A 223 34.15 -31.43 22.81
N ASN A 224 33.53 -32.32 23.59
CA ASN A 224 33.86 -33.73 23.87
C ASN A 224 35.26 -34.14 24.38
N GLY A 225 35.28 -35.02 25.38
CA GLY A 225 36.43 -35.85 25.76
C GLY A 225 36.31 -36.39 27.18
#